data_AF-A0A089P4Z7-F1
#
_entry.id   AF-A0A089P4Z7-F1
#
_cell.length_a   1.000
_cell.length_b   1.000
_cell.length_c   1.000
_cell.angle_alpha   90.00
_cell.angle_beta   90.00
_cell.angle_gamma   90.00
#
_symmetry.space_group_name_H-M   'P 1'
#
loop_
_entity.id
_entity.type
_entity.pdbx_description
1 polymer ?
#
loop_
_entity_poly.entity_id
_entity_poly.type
_entity_poly.pdbx_seq_one_letter_code
_entity_poly.pdbx_strand_id
1 'polypeptide(L)'
;MARLDRLTAEVTAALDANVLKHLQLDDRIGAIPRNVRQFLGGDDVTFDSFVRKSGYGFDLSDKPFDDRVVAKVAASRISKWLEHMILAAQDLLIDAPRLLSRYPSVLGDHNLNVLSDVPLTPAWQDALALPDPVKENAYAKVDWLSRPAWWRPELLSDERIPENQETTSPDLSLRFVEDASRFLPPEKVTPFVADLASPFVQRFVRKERNPEIEYQPQLRFAL
;
A
#
# COMPACT_ATOMS: atom_id res chain seq x y z
N MET A 1 1.76 -8.82 -21.02
CA MET A 1 0.59 -9.35 -20.28
C MET A 1 0.19 -8.33 -19.23
N ALA A 2 -1.09 -7.95 -19.12
CA ALA A 2 -1.51 -6.94 -18.14
C ALA A 2 -1.41 -7.49 -16.70
N ARG A 3 -1.25 -6.61 -15.70
CA ARG A 3 -1.13 -7.00 -14.28
C ARG A 3 -2.30 -7.88 -13.83
N LEU A 4 -3.53 -7.49 -14.16
CA LEU A 4 -4.72 -8.26 -13.80
C LEU A 4 -4.74 -9.66 -14.45
N ASP A 5 -4.18 -9.82 -15.65
CA ASP A 5 -4.09 -11.13 -16.30
C ASP A 5 -3.13 -12.06 -15.55
N ARG A 6 -1.99 -11.53 -15.06
CA ARG A 6 -1.05 -12.28 -14.22
C ARG A 6 -1.71 -12.73 -12.92
N LEU A 7 -2.37 -11.80 -12.22
CA LEU A 7 -3.11 -12.11 -11.00
C LEU A 7 -4.23 -13.12 -11.24
N THR A 8 -4.96 -12.98 -12.35
CA THR A 8 -6.01 -13.94 -12.72
C THR A 8 -5.44 -15.34 -12.93
N ALA A 9 -4.31 -15.46 -13.63
CA ALA A 9 -3.65 -16.75 -13.82
C ALA A 9 -3.13 -17.35 -12.49
N GLU A 10 -2.53 -16.52 -11.64
CA GLU A 10 -2.08 -16.92 -10.29
C GLU A 10 -3.25 -17.44 -9.45
N VAL A 11 -4.35 -16.69 -9.38
CA VAL A 11 -5.53 -17.07 -8.60
C VAL A 11 -6.25 -18.28 -9.19
N THR A 12 -6.28 -18.43 -10.52
CA THR A 12 -6.90 -19.61 -11.16
C THR A 12 -6.23 -20.90 -10.68
N ALA A 13 -4.91 -20.90 -10.48
CA ALA A 13 -4.17 -22.05 -9.95
C ALA A 13 -4.31 -22.23 -8.42
N ALA A 14 -4.94 -21.28 -7.73
CA ALA A 14 -4.98 -21.18 -6.28
C ALA A 14 -6.38 -20.87 -5.72
N LEU A 15 -7.47 -21.24 -6.43
CA LEU A 15 -8.84 -20.88 -6.04
C LEU A 15 -9.22 -21.36 -4.63
N ASP A 16 -8.75 -22.56 -4.26
CA ASP A 16 -8.98 -23.15 -2.93
C ASP A 16 -7.94 -22.73 -1.88
N ALA A 17 -6.94 -21.93 -2.26
CA ALA A 17 -5.95 -21.43 -1.31
C ALA A 17 -6.58 -20.36 -0.40
N ASN A 18 -6.20 -20.40 0.88
CA ASN A 18 -6.54 -19.36 1.84
C ASN A 18 -5.94 -18.01 1.39
N VAL A 19 -6.76 -16.95 1.37
CA VAL A 19 -6.36 -15.64 0.86
C VAL A 19 -5.23 -15.02 1.68
N LEU A 20 -5.34 -15.04 3.01
CA LEU A 20 -4.35 -14.42 3.89
C LEU A 20 -2.99 -15.13 3.81
N LYS A 21 -3.00 -16.47 3.81
CA LYS A 21 -1.80 -17.27 3.63
C LYS A 21 -1.17 -17.07 2.25
N HIS A 22 -2.00 -17.02 1.21
CA HIS A 22 -1.52 -16.77 -0.15
C HIS A 22 -0.83 -15.40 -0.24
N LEU A 23 -1.38 -14.39 0.43
CA LEU A 23 -0.82 -13.03 0.49
C LEU A 23 0.25 -12.85 1.58
N GLN A 24 0.65 -13.90 2.31
CA GLN A 24 1.64 -13.83 3.39
C GLN A 24 1.25 -12.82 4.49
N LEU A 25 -0.03 -12.81 4.86
CA LEU A 25 -0.60 -11.95 5.91
C LEU A 25 -1.13 -12.77 7.10
N ASP A 26 -1.05 -14.10 7.05
CA ASP A 26 -1.63 -15.02 8.03
C ASP A 26 -0.94 -14.95 9.40
N ASP A 27 0.37 -14.71 9.44
CA ASP A 27 1.14 -14.48 10.66
C ASP A 27 0.91 -13.08 11.27
N ARG A 28 0.32 -12.16 10.50
CA ARG A 28 0.12 -10.74 10.85
C ARG A 28 -1.33 -10.35 11.08
N ILE A 29 -2.25 -11.32 11.11
CA ILE A 29 -3.70 -11.10 11.24
C ILE A 29 -4.04 -10.19 12.44
N GLY A 30 -3.34 -10.36 13.56
CA GLY A 30 -3.54 -9.56 14.77
C GLY A 30 -3.28 -8.07 14.60
N ALA A 31 -2.45 -7.69 13.63
CA ALA A 31 -2.14 -6.30 13.30
C ALA A 31 -3.10 -5.71 12.25
N ILE A 32 -3.95 -6.52 11.61
CA ILE A 32 -4.96 -6.04 10.67
C ILE A 32 -6.23 -5.63 11.43
N PRO A 33 -6.70 -4.38 11.30
CA PRO A 33 -7.93 -3.91 11.93
C PRO A 33 -9.12 -4.81 11.61
N ARG A 34 -10.00 -5.03 12.60
CA ARG A 34 -11.14 -5.95 12.47
C ARG A 34 -12.06 -5.61 11.29
N ASN A 35 -12.37 -4.33 11.08
CA ASN A 35 -13.21 -3.87 9.97
C ASN A 35 -12.55 -4.10 8.61
N VAL A 36 -11.22 -4.04 8.53
CA VAL A 36 -10.46 -4.36 7.32
C VAL A 36 -10.49 -5.87 7.05
N ARG A 37 -10.35 -6.71 8.08
CA ARG A 37 -10.47 -8.18 7.96
C ARG A 37 -11.87 -8.64 7.59
N GLN A 38 -12.90 -7.96 8.08
CA GLN A 38 -14.30 -8.32 7.83
C GLN A 38 -14.66 -8.31 6.34
N PHE A 39 -13.96 -7.52 5.51
CA PHE A 39 -14.10 -7.57 4.05
C PHE A 39 -13.93 -8.98 3.47
N LEU A 40 -13.02 -9.78 4.03
CA LEU A 40 -12.76 -11.14 3.58
C LEU A 40 -13.89 -12.12 3.98
N GLY A 41 -14.70 -11.77 4.97
CA GLY A 41 -15.73 -12.66 5.52
C GLY A 41 -15.21 -13.69 6.54
N GLY A 42 -13.91 -13.69 6.85
CA GLY A 42 -13.27 -14.55 7.84
C GLY A 42 -11.79 -14.78 7.56
N ASP A 43 -11.07 -15.32 8.55
CA ASP A 43 -9.62 -15.57 8.44
C ASP A 43 -9.31 -16.83 7.59
N ASP A 44 -10.25 -17.79 7.52
CA ASP A 44 -10.10 -19.04 6.76
C ASP A 44 -10.60 -18.96 5.29
N VAL A 45 -10.91 -17.76 4.79
CA VAL A 45 -11.51 -17.61 3.46
C VAL A 45 -10.55 -18.01 2.34
N THR A 46 -11.06 -18.73 1.35
CA THR A 46 -10.39 -19.03 0.08
C THR A 46 -10.76 -18.03 -1.02
N PHE A 47 -10.02 -17.98 -2.12
CA PHE A 47 -10.40 -17.12 -3.24
C PHE A 47 -11.79 -17.46 -3.80
N ASP A 48 -12.12 -18.75 -3.93
CA ASP A 48 -13.44 -19.19 -4.39
C ASP A 48 -14.55 -18.80 -3.42
N SER A 49 -14.38 -19.13 -2.13
CA SER A 49 -15.40 -18.83 -1.12
C SER A 49 -15.57 -17.34 -0.90
N PHE A 50 -14.50 -16.54 -1.03
CA PHE A 50 -14.60 -15.08 -1.03
C PHE A 50 -15.55 -14.61 -2.13
N VAL A 51 -15.37 -15.05 -3.38
CA VAL A 51 -16.22 -14.57 -4.48
C VAL A 51 -17.66 -15.02 -4.33
N ARG A 52 -17.89 -16.25 -3.89
CA ARG A 52 -19.24 -16.86 -3.87
C ARG A 52 -20.05 -16.59 -2.61
N LYS A 53 -19.39 -16.29 -1.47
CA LYS A 53 -20.05 -16.28 -0.15
C LYS A 53 -19.86 -14.98 0.64
N SER A 54 -18.87 -14.14 0.32
CA SER A 54 -18.57 -12.95 1.14
C SER A 54 -19.57 -11.79 0.98
N GLY A 55 -20.34 -11.76 -0.12
CA GLY A 55 -21.14 -10.60 -0.52
C GLY A 55 -20.35 -9.47 -1.20
N TYR A 56 -19.02 -9.62 -1.35
CA TYR A 56 -18.16 -8.65 -2.06
C TYR A 56 -17.69 -9.14 -3.44
N GLY A 57 -18.08 -10.34 -3.83
CA GLY A 57 -17.82 -10.94 -5.14
C GLY A 57 -19.05 -10.89 -6.04
N PHE A 58 -19.72 -12.03 -6.16
CA PHE A 58 -20.96 -12.21 -6.92
C PHE A 58 -22.20 -11.93 -6.07
N ASP A 59 -23.25 -11.45 -6.73
CA ASP A 59 -24.59 -11.41 -6.14
C ASP A 59 -25.19 -12.83 -6.11
N LEU A 60 -26.18 -13.06 -5.24
CA LEU A 60 -26.81 -14.39 -5.08
C LEU A 60 -27.40 -14.96 -6.39
N SER A 61 -27.78 -14.08 -7.33
CA SER A 61 -28.32 -14.46 -8.64
C SER A 61 -27.26 -14.72 -9.72
N ASP A 62 -26.01 -14.30 -9.48
CA ASP A 62 -24.95 -14.45 -10.47
C ASP A 62 -24.53 -15.92 -10.59
N LYS A 63 -24.28 -16.35 -11.82
CA LYS A 63 -23.74 -17.67 -12.11
C LYS A 63 -22.38 -17.51 -12.79
N PRO A 64 -21.29 -18.04 -12.22
CA PRO A 64 -20.01 -18.03 -12.92
C PRO A 64 -20.12 -18.84 -14.20
N PHE A 65 -19.55 -18.29 -15.26
CA PHE A 65 -19.41 -18.99 -16.53
C PHE A 65 -18.33 -20.08 -16.43
N ASP A 66 -17.19 -19.74 -15.83
CA ASP A 66 -16.07 -20.64 -15.56
C ASP A 66 -15.26 -20.16 -14.33
N ASP A 67 -14.30 -20.98 -13.92
CA ASP A 67 -13.40 -20.71 -12.80
C ASP A 67 -12.48 -19.51 -13.06
N ARG A 68 -12.20 -19.19 -14.32
CA ARG A 68 -11.38 -18.03 -14.69
C ARG A 68 -12.11 -16.72 -14.39
N VAL A 69 -13.43 -16.66 -14.57
CA VAL A 69 -14.25 -15.52 -14.16
C VAL A 69 -14.19 -15.35 -12.65
N VAL A 70 -14.33 -16.43 -11.88
CA VAL A 70 -14.19 -16.41 -10.41
C VAL A 70 -12.83 -15.86 -10.01
N ALA A 71 -11.75 -16.40 -10.58
CA ALA A 71 -10.39 -15.96 -10.31
C ALA A 71 -10.16 -14.49 -10.64
N LYS A 72 -10.70 -14.00 -11.77
CA LYS A 72 -10.59 -12.60 -12.19
C LYS A 72 -11.29 -11.66 -11.21
N VAL A 73 -12.47 -12.04 -10.74
CA VAL A 73 -13.21 -11.25 -9.73
C VAL A 73 -12.45 -11.23 -8.41
N ALA A 74 -11.98 -12.39 -7.94
CA ALA A 74 -11.22 -12.49 -6.70
C ALA A 74 -9.94 -11.65 -6.77
N ALA A 75 -9.13 -11.81 -7.82
CA ALA A 75 -7.91 -11.03 -8.06
C ALA A 75 -8.17 -9.53 -8.03
N SER A 76 -9.21 -9.06 -8.74
CA SER A 76 -9.56 -7.63 -8.80
C SER A 76 -10.00 -7.08 -7.44
N ARG A 77 -10.88 -7.79 -6.73
CA ARG A 77 -11.43 -7.35 -5.44
C ARG A 77 -10.39 -7.39 -4.32
N ILE A 78 -9.64 -8.47 -4.22
CA ILE A 78 -8.65 -8.67 -3.18
C ILE A 78 -7.43 -7.76 -3.41
N SER A 79 -7.00 -7.55 -4.65
CA SER A 79 -5.94 -6.57 -4.93
C SER A 79 -6.37 -5.15 -4.56
N LYS A 80 -7.62 -4.75 -4.81
CA LYS A 80 -8.14 -3.45 -4.36
C LYS A 80 -8.19 -3.35 -2.84
N TRP A 81 -8.60 -4.41 -2.15
CA TRP A 81 -8.59 -4.45 -0.68
C TRP A 81 -7.16 -4.30 -0.13
N LEU A 82 -6.20 -5.06 -0.68
CA LEU A 82 -4.81 -4.97 -0.29
C LEU A 82 -4.24 -3.55 -0.53
N GLU A 83 -4.55 -2.93 -1.66
CA GLU A 83 -4.10 -1.58 -1.99
C GLU A 83 -4.72 -0.51 -1.06
N HIS A 84 -6.05 -0.48 -0.95
CA HIS A 84 -6.77 0.65 -0.36
C HIS A 84 -7.03 0.50 1.14
N MET A 85 -6.89 -0.70 1.71
CA MET A 85 -7.15 -0.94 3.13
C MET A 85 -5.91 -1.39 3.89
N ILE A 86 -5.00 -2.13 3.26
CA ILE A 86 -3.76 -2.59 3.91
C ILE A 86 -2.60 -1.65 3.60
N LEU A 87 -2.25 -1.46 2.33
CA LEU A 87 -1.15 -0.59 1.93
C LEU A 87 -1.44 0.86 2.29
N ALA A 88 -2.62 1.39 1.95
CA ALA A 88 -3.00 2.79 2.25
C ALA A 88 -2.85 3.19 3.73
N ALA A 89 -3.11 2.25 4.66
CA ALA A 89 -2.95 2.47 6.10
C ALA A 89 -1.49 2.71 6.49
N GLN A 90 -0.55 2.10 5.76
CA GLN A 90 0.89 2.20 6.00
C GLN A 90 1.31 1.65 7.37
N ASP A 91 0.54 0.72 7.94
CA ASP A 91 0.81 0.10 9.25
C ASP A 91 1.64 -1.18 9.11
N LEU A 92 1.24 -2.03 8.16
CA LEU A 92 1.89 -3.31 7.85
C LEU A 92 2.84 -3.21 6.66
N LEU A 93 2.36 -2.59 5.58
CA LEU A 93 3.12 -2.38 4.36
C LEU A 93 3.38 -0.88 4.20
N ILE A 94 4.61 -0.49 3.87
CA ILE A 94 4.98 0.90 3.58
C ILE A 94 5.35 1.05 2.10
N ASP A 95 4.91 2.13 1.45
CA ASP A 95 5.25 2.45 0.05
C ASP A 95 6.55 3.29 -0.04
N ALA A 96 7.03 3.54 -1.26
CA ALA A 96 8.30 4.24 -1.46
C ALA A 96 8.26 5.70 -0.95
N PRO A 97 7.24 6.53 -1.26
CA PRO A 97 7.16 7.87 -0.70
C PRO A 97 7.20 7.92 0.84
N ARG A 98 6.50 7.02 1.53
CA ARG A 98 6.49 7.00 3.01
C ARG A 98 7.77 6.42 3.56
N LEU A 99 8.35 5.43 2.89
CA LEU A 99 9.67 4.89 3.20
C LEU A 99 10.70 6.04 3.20
N LEU A 100 10.76 6.83 2.13
CA LEU A 100 11.71 7.95 2.00
C LEU A 100 11.43 9.07 3.00
N SER A 101 10.15 9.35 3.29
CA SER A 101 9.77 10.35 4.31
C SER A 101 10.25 9.94 5.71
N ARG A 102 10.28 8.64 5.99
CA ARG A 102 10.61 8.09 7.30
C ARG A 102 12.08 7.73 7.46
N TYR A 103 12.69 7.25 6.39
CA TYR A 103 14.06 6.77 6.32
C TYR A 103 14.83 7.51 5.21
N PRO A 104 15.10 8.83 5.34
CA PRO A 104 15.88 9.57 4.36
C PRO A 104 17.24 8.95 4.02
N SER A 105 17.86 8.20 4.93
CA SER A 105 19.13 7.50 4.70
C SER A 105 19.07 6.48 3.56
N VAL A 106 17.87 6.07 3.14
CA VAL A 106 17.66 5.23 1.95
C VAL A 106 18.16 5.92 0.68
N LEU A 107 18.27 7.24 0.68
CA LEU A 107 18.83 8.03 -0.42
C LEU A 107 20.37 7.99 -0.47
N GLY A 108 21.03 7.26 0.45
CA GLY A 108 22.48 7.16 0.52
C GLY A 108 23.12 8.46 1.01
N ASP A 109 24.06 9.00 0.23
CA ASP A 109 24.76 10.26 0.55
C ASP A 109 23.89 11.52 0.35
N HIS A 110 22.69 11.35 -0.19
CA HIS A 110 21.74 12.44 -0.39
C HIS A 110 20.80 12.60 0.81
N ASN A 111 20.40 13.84 1.08
CA ASN A 111 19.33 14.13 2.04
C ASN A 111 17.97 14.26 1.33
N LEU A 112 16.89 14.37 2.11
CA LEU A 112 15.53 14.44 1.58
C LEU A 112 15.31 15.60 0.59
N ASN A 113 16.07 16.69 0.70
CA ASN A 113 15.91 17.88 -0.15
C ASN A 113 16.11 17.59 -1.65
N VAL A 114 16.84 16.54 -2.01
CA VAL A 114 16.99 16.15 -3.43
C VAL A 114 15.67 15.73 -4.07
N LEU A 115 14.65 15.43 -3.27
CA LEU A 115 13.30 15.07 -3.72
C LEU A 115 12.37 16.27 -3.88
N SER A 116 12.81 17.48 -3.51
CA SER A 116 11.99 18.68 -3.56
C SER A 116 11.46 18.92 -4.98
N ASP A 117 10.14 18.91 -5.12
CA ASP A 117 9.40 19.08 -6.37
C ASP A 117 9.72 18.05 -7.48
N VAL A 118 10.38 16.94 -7.13
CA VAL A 118 10.67 15.84 -8.05
C VAL A 118 9.45 14.90 -8.12
N PRO A 119 8.89 14.64 -9.33
CA PRO A 119 7.83 13.64 -9.49
C PRO A 119 8.34 12.23 -9.21
N LEU A 120 7.73 11.52 -8.26
CA LEU A 120 8.10 10.15 -7.88
C LEU A 120 7.45 9.11 -8.79
N THR A 121 7.83 9.14 -10.07
CA THR A 121 7.33 8.16 -11.06
C THR A 121 7.80 6.74 -10.74
N PRO A 122 7.13 5.69 -11.24
CA PRO A 122 7.61 4.30 -11.08
C PRO A 122 9.06 4.12 -11.54
N ALA A 123 9.42 4.68 -12.69
CA ALA A 123 10.79 4.61 -13.20
C ALA A 123 11.83 5.26 -12.28
N TRP A 124 11.44 6.32 -11.56
CA TRP A 124 12.30 6.94 -10.56
C TRP A 124 12.49 6.01 -9.35
N GLN A 125 11.41 5.36 -8.90
CA GLN A 125 11.47 4.40 -7.78
C GLN A 125 12.32 3.17 -8.12
N ASP A 126 12.21 2.67 -9.36
CA ASP A 126 13.02 1.54 -9.85
C ASP A 126 14.52 1.86 -9.94
N ALA A 127 14.87 3.14 -10.08
CA ALA A 127 16.25 3.61 -10.14
C ALA A 127 16.90 3.82 -8.76
N LEU A 128 16.12 3.72 -7.66
CA LEU A 128 16.66 3.85 -6.31
C LEU A 128 17.59 2.69 -5.97
N ALA A 129 18.82 3.02 -5.61
CA ALA A 129 19.76 2.07 -5.03
C ALA A 129 19.40 1.81 -3.55
N LEU A 130 18.37 1.01 -3.32
CA LEU A 130 17.90 0.70 -1.96
C LEU A 130 18.99 -0.02 -1.15
N PRO A 131 19.18 0.31 0.14
CA PRO A 131 20.09 -0.42 1.00
C PRO A 131 19.57 -1.83 1.30
N ASP A 132 20.47 -2.74 1.65
CA ASP A 132 20.16 -4.16 1.92
C ASP A 132 19.03 -4.38 2.94
N PRO A 133 18.98 -3.71 4.12
CA PRO A 133 17.85 -3.87 5.04
C PRO A 133 16.49 -3.52 4.41
N VAL A 134 16.45 -2.59 3.44
CA VAL A 134 15.21 -2.29 2.72
C VAL A 134 14.90 -3.38 1.70
N LYS A 135 15.88 -3.82 0.90
CA LYS A 135 15.68 -4.88 -0.10
C LYS A 135 15.21 -6.20 0.52
N GLU A 136 15.81 -6.59 1.65
CA GLU A 136 15.50 -7.83 2.37
C GLU A 136 14.06 -7.87 2.89
N ASN A 137 13.48 -6.70 3.19
CA ASN A 137 12.13 -6.57 3.72
C ASN A 137 11.08 -6.24 2.64
N ALA A 138 11.40 -6.43 1.36
CA ALA A 138 10.46 -6.22 0.27
C ALA A 138 9.28 -7.21 0.34
N TYR A 139 8.08 -6.71 0.09
CA TYR A 139 6.89 -7.55 0.01
C TYR A 139 6.91 -8.39 -1.27
N ALA A 140 6.89 -9.72 -1.12
CA ALA A 140 7.15 -10.63 -2.23
C ALA A 140 6.04 -10.66 -3.29
N LYS A 141 4.79 -10.36 -2.92
CA LYS A 141 3.63 -10.37 -3.83
C LYS A 141 3.50 -9.07 -4.62
N VAL A 142 4.56 -8.72 -5.37
CA VAL A 142 4.68 -7.44 -6.09
C VAL A 142 3.54 -7.16 -7.06
N ASP A 143 3.04 -8.18 -7.77
CA ASP A 143 1.93 -8.02 -8.72
C ASP A 143 0.58 -7.70 -8.03
N TRP A 144 0.46 -7.94 -6.72
CA TRP A 144 -0.76 -7.67 -5.96
C TRP A 144 -0.91 -6.20 -5.56
N LEU A 145 0.15 -5.40 -5.70
CA LEU A 145 0.17 -3.96 -5.45
C LEU A 145 0.48 -3.18 -6.73
N SER A 146 0.08 -1.91 -6.77
CA SER A 146 0.39 -1.03 -7.91
C SER A 146 1.84 -0.53 -7.93
N ARG A 147 2.54 -0.68 -6.80
CA ARG A 147 3.88 -0.17 -6.54
C ARG A 147 4.62 -1.07 -5.57
N PRO A 148 5.96 -0.97 -5.50
CA PRO A 148 6.75 -1.65 -4.47
C PRO A 148 6.29 -1.26 -3.07
N ALA A 149 6.30 -2.25 -2.18
CA ALA A 149 6.04 -2.04 -0.76
C ALA A 149 6.97 -2.91 0.07
N TRP A 150 7.16 -2.52 1.32
CA TRP A 150 8.02 -3.21 2.27
C TRP A 150 7.28 -3.50 3.56
N TRP A 151 7.71 -4.53 4.25
CA TRP A 151 7.15 -4.84 5.56
C TRP A 151 7.64 -3.83 6.60
N ARG A 152 6.72 -2.96 7.03
CA ARG A 152 7.02 -1.86 7.93
C ARG A 152 7.46 -2.32 9.33
N PRO A 153 6.86 -3.35 9.96
CA PRO A 153 7.31 -3.79 11.28
C PRO A 153 8.78 -4.20 11.29
N GLU A 154 9.22 -4.92 10.27
CA GLU A 154 10.58 -5.40 10.10
C GLU A 154 11.55 -4.23 9.89
N LEU A 155 11.20 -3.31 8.99
CA LEU A 155 11.97 -2.09 8.80
C LEU A 155 12.09 -1.27 10.08
N LEU A 156 11.04 -1.19 10.89
CA LEU A 156 11.06 -0.45 12.16
C LEU A 156 11.96 -1.09 13.21
N SER A 157 12.10 -2.42 13.18
CA SER A 157 12.94 -3.18 14.11
C SER A 157 14.40 -3.33 13.66
N ASP A 158 14.74 -2.89 12.45
CA ASP A 158 16.06 -3.11 11.87
C ASP A 158 17.04 -1.99 12.27
N GLU A 159 17.93 -2.27 13.22
CA GLU A 159 18.93 -1.31 13.73
C GLU A 159 20.01 -0.92 12.70
N ARG A 160 20.08 -1.63 11.56
CA ARG A 160 20.95 -1.24 10.43
C ARG A 160 20.45 0.03 9.74
N ILE A 161 19.20 0.43 9.99
CA ILE A 161 18.62 1.69 9.48
C ILE A 161 18.92 2.81 10.48
N PRO A 162 19.67 3.86 10.10
CA PRO A 162 20.09 4.95 10.99
C PRO A 162 18.96 5.64 11.76
N GLU A 163 17.79 5.80 11.17
CA GLU A 163 16.64 6.49 11.81
C GLU A 163 15.99 5.66 12.93
N ASN A 164 16.26 4.36 13.01
CA ASN A 164 15.79 3.54 14.13
C ASN A 164 16.70 3.64 15.37
N GLN A 165 17.87 4.28 15.24
CA GLN A 165 18.76 4.53 16.37
C GLN A 165 18.23 5.74 17.17
N GLU A 166 18.20 5.63 18.51
CA GLU A 166 17.57 6.63 19.42
C GLU A 166 18.08 8.07 19.23
N THR A 167 19.23 8.25 18.60
CA THR A 167 19.89 9.55 18.41
C THR A 167 19.42 10.32 17.18
N THR A 168 18.65 9.72 16.27
CA THR A 168 18.31 10.34 14.99
C THR A 168 16.98 11.08 15.05
N SER A 169 17.01 12.40 14.85
CA SER A 169 15.80 13.21 14.74
C SER A 169 15.14 13.07 13.36
N PRO A 170 13.80 13.06 13.27
CA PRO A 170 13.12 12.93 11.99
C PRO A 170 13.36 14.16 11.10
N ASP A 171 13.63 13.95 9.82
CA ASP A 171 13.71 15.04 8.84
C ASP A 171 12.30 15.57 8.52
N LEU A 172 12.08 16.84 8.85
CA LEU A 172 10.79 17.51 8.64
C LEU A 172 10.84 18.58 7.53
N SER A 173 11.94 18.62 6.76
CA SER A 173 12.20 19.60 5.70
C SER A 173 11.20 19.52 4.55
N LEU A 174 10.69 18.32 4.25
CA LEU A 174 9.71 18.08 3.19
C LEU A 174 8.55 17.21 3.69
N ARG A 175 7.44 17.29 2.95
CA ARG A 175 6.25 16.46 3.10
C ARG A 175 5.90 15.86 1.75
N PHE A 176 5.63 14.56 1.72
CA PHE A 176 5.06 13.95 0.52
C PHE A 176 3.62 14.39 0.34
N VAL A 177 3.29 14.79 -0.88
CA VAL A 177 2.04 15.40 -1.27
C VAL A 177 1.27 14.47 -2.20
N GLU A 178 0.16 13.94 -1.69
CA GLU A 178 -0.63 12.88 -2.30
C GLU A 178 -1.14 13.25 -3.70
N ASP A 179 -1.69 14.45 -3.84
CA ASP A 179 -2.38 14.89 -5.05
C ASP A 179 -1.43 15.23 -6.22
N ALA A 180 -0.12 15.26 -5.95
CA ALA A 180 0.90 15.64 -6.92
C ALA A 180 2.07 14.63 -7.00
N SER A 181 2.02 13.56 -6.18
CA SER A 181 3.02 12.50 -6.07
C SER A 181 4.47 13.01 -6.02
N ARG A 182 4.74 13.98 -5.15
CA ARG A 182 6.05 14.61 -4.98
C ARG A 182 6.25 15.13 -3.56
N PHE A 183 7.49 15.46 -3.21
CA PHE A 183 7.79 16.12 -1.94
C PHE A 183 7.78 17.64 -2.08
N LEU A 184 7.12 18.34 -1.16
CA LEU A 184 7.09 19.80 -1.09
C LEU A 184 7.42 20.28 0.33
N PRO A 185 7.95 21.51 0.47
CA PRO A 185 8.25 22.08 1.77
C PRO A 185 6.96 22.43 2.55
N PRO A 186 7.02 22.45 3.90
CA PRO A 186 5.84 22.63 4.77
C PRO A 186 4.94 23.83 4.45
N GLU A 187 5.50 24.94 3.97
CA GLU A 187 4.74 26.14 3.63
C GLU A 187 3.85 25.99 2.38
N LYS A 188 4.12 24.99 1.54
CA LYS A 188 3.38 24.68 0.29
C LYS A 188 2.37 23.54 0.45
N VAL A 189 2.18 23.01 1.65
CA VAL A 189 1.31 21.86 1.89
C VAL A 189 0.22 22.16 2.90
N THR A 190 -0.88 21.41 2.80
CA THR A 190 -2.00 21.42 3.75
C THR A 190 -2.22 20.00 4.27
N PRO A 191 -2.25 19.78 5.60
CA PRO A 191 -2.56 18.48 6.14
C PRO A 191 -4.04 18.14 5.98
N PHE A 192 -4.36 16.87 5.86
CA PHE A 192 -5.72 16.34 5.98
C PHE A 192 -5.71 15.00 6.73
N VAL A 193 -6.85 14.62 7.28
CA VAL A 193 -7.03 13.34 7.98
C VAL A 193 -7.62 12.35 6.99
N ALA A 194 -6.87 11.29 6.66
CA ALA A 194 -7.37 10.21 5.83
C ALA A 194 -8.31 9.32 6.65
N ASP A 195 -9.42 8.89 6.04
CA ASP A 195 -10.35 7.94 6.64
C ASP A 195 -9.82 6.52 6.47
N LEU A 196 -8.85 6.16 7.31
CA LEU A 196 -8.20 4.85 7.35
C LEU A 196 -8.31 4.30 8.77
N ALA A 197 -8.41 2.98 8.89
CA ALA A 197 -8.42 2.29 10.18
C ALA A 197 -7.00 2.19 10.77
N SER A 198 -6.33 3.32 10.95
CA SER A 198 -4.93 3.42 11.37
C SER A 198 -4.75 4.56 12.38
N PRO A 199 -3.79 4.48 13.30
CA PRO A 199 -3.38 5.63 14.10
C PRO A 199 -2.59 6.68 13.28
N PHE A 200 -2.04 6.34 12.10
CA PHE A 200 -1.20 7.23 11.28
C PHE A 200 -1.96 7.83 10.08
N VAL A 201 -3.06 8.54 10.37
CA VAL A 201 -4.02 9.06 9.37
C VAL A 201 -3.69 10.42 8.79
N GLN A 202 -2.75 11.17 9.36
CA GLN A 202 -2.39 12.49 8.83
C GLN A 202 -1.60 12.36 7.52
N ARG A 203 -2.12 12.99 6.47
CA ARG A 203 -1.53 13.05 5.13
C ARG A 203 -1.45 14.51 4.66
N PHE A 204 -0.81 14.77 3.51
CA PHE A 204 -0.60 16.13 2.99
C PHE A 204 -1.00 16.25 1.52
N VAL A 205 -1.57 17.39 1.17
CA VAL A 205 -1.92 17.81 -0.20
C VAL A 205 -1.30 19.18 -0.47
N ARG A 206 -1.25 19.63 -1.74
CA ARG A 206 -0.81 20.99 -2.07
C ARG A 206 -1.69 22.04 -1.37
N LYS A 207 -1.08 23.13 -0.93
CA LYS A 207 -1.77 24.27 -0.33
C LYS A 207 -2.51 25.09 -1.39
N GLU A 208 -1.83 25.41 -2.49
CA GLU A 208 -2.42 26.08 -3.66
C GLU A 208 -3.11 25.04 -4.53
N ARG A 209 -4.39 24.78 -4.24
CA ARG A 209 -5.27 23.95 -5.07
C ARG A 209 -6.28 24.84 -5.78
N ASN A 210 -6.72 24.41 -6.96
CA ASN A 210 -7.85 25.06 -7.61
C ASN A 210 -9.08 24.94 -6.68
N PRO A 211 -9.63 26.04 -6.17
CA PRO A 211 -10.75 26.01 -5.23
C PRO A 211 -12.04 25.44 -5.84
N GLU A 212 -12.12 25.38 -7.17
CA GLU A 212 -13.24 24.75 -7.89
C GLU A 212 -13.15 23.21 -7.90
N ILE A 213 -12.00 22.65 -7.53
CA ILE A 213 -11.79 21.20 -7.46
C ILE A 213 -11.95 20.75 -6.01
N GLU A 214 -13.19 20.44 -5.63
CA GLU A 214 -13.46 19.67 -4.43
C GLU A 214 -13.12 18.20 -4.65
N TYR A 215 -12.00 17.76 -4.08
CA TYR A 215 -11.62 16.36 -4.12
C TYR A 215 -12.48 15.55 -3.14
N GLN A 216 -13.56 14.99 -3.68
CA GLN A 216 -14.46 14.08 -2.96
C GLN A 216 -14.44 12.68 -3.59
N PRO A 217 -14.45 11.60 -2.78
CA PRO A 217 -14.24 11.62 -1.33
C PRO A 217 -12.75 11.83 -0.99
N GLN A 218 -12.47 12.51 0.12
CA GLN A 218 -11.10 12.67 0.68
C GLN A 218 -10.36 11.33 0.87
N LEU A 219 -11.09 10.20 0.86
CA LEU A 219 -10.65 8.81 0.80
C LEU A 219 -9.67 8.46 -0.33
N ARG A 220 -9.65 9.20 -1.47
CA ARG A 220 -8.89 8.78 -2.67
C ARG A 220 -7.47 9.32 -2.78
N PHE A 221 -6.98 10.05 -1.80
CA PHE A 221 -5.59 10.54 -1.82
C PHE A 221 -4.58 9.53 -1.31
N ALA A 222 -5.00 8.40 -0.73
CA ALA A 222 -4.10 7.26 -0.56
C ALA A 222 -3.89 6.56 -1.92
N LEU A 223 -3.29 7.29 -2.86
CA LEU A 223 -2.67 6.72 -4.04
C LEU A 223 -1.27 6.35 -3.63
#